data_AF-A0A8T4M0J7-F1
#
_entry.id   AF-A0A8T4M0J7-F1
#
_cell.length_a   1.000
_cell.length_b   1.000
_cell.length_c   1.000
_cell.angle_alpha   90.00
_cell.angle_beta   90.00
_cell.angle_gamma   90.00
#
_symmetry.space_group_name_H-M   'P 1'
#
loop_
_entity.id
_entity.type
_entity.pdbx_description
1 polymer ?
#
loop_
_entity_poly.entity_id
_entity_poly.type
_entity_poly.pdbx_seq_one_letter_code
_entity_poly.pdbx_strand_id
1 'polypeptide(L)'
;MKNSKIITYAFINAFATALYVILIASFMYIGNQGIFPVTPSIFVPIAMLMLFVFSAALTGSLVLGKPLMLYLDGKKKEAVLLFISTLLIIFLITIVIFLILVGLNG
;
A
#
# COMPACT_ATOMS: atom_id res chain seq x y z
N MET A 1 -12.25 -20.97 4.96
CA MET A 1 -13.08 -20.22 3.97
C MET A 1 -12.89 -20.87 2.61
N LYS A 2 -13.90 -20.89 1.73
CA LYS A 2 -13.73 -21.45 0.37
C LYS A 2 -12.61 -20.65 -0.36
N ASN A 3 -11.63 -21.33 -0.98
CA ASN A 3 -10.45 -20.71 -1.60
C ASN A 3 -10.77 -19.53 -2.53
N SER A 4 -11.88 -19.60 -3.26
CA SER A 4 -12.37 -18.52 -4.12
C SER A 4 -12.58 -17.18 -3.38
N LYS A 5 -13.10 -17.20 -2.14
CA LYS A 5 -13.32 -15.96 -1.37
C LYS A 5 -12.00 -15.32 -0.93
N ILE A 6 -10.97 -16.11 -0.67
CA ILE A 6 -9.66 -15.62 -0.23
C ILE A 6 -9.02 -14.77 -1.33
N ILE A 7 -9.07 -15.25 -2.57
CA ILE A 7 -8.54 -14.54 -3.74
C ILE A 7 -9.31 -13.22 -3.96
N THR A 8 -10.63 -13.22 -3.83
CA THR A 8 -11.44 -11.99 -3.96
C THR A 8 -11.07 -10.94 -2.92
N TYR A 9 -10.90 -11.34 -1.64
CA TYR A 9 -10.47 -10.40 -0.60
C TYR A 9 -9.05 -9.87 -0.83
N ALA A 10 -8.13 -10.73 -1.26
CA ALA A 10 -6.77 -10.31 -1.60
C ALA A 10 -6.77 -9.29 -2.74
N PHE A 11 -7.60 -9.51 -3.76
CA PHE A 11 -7.73 -8.61 -4.91
C PHE A 11 -8.32 -7.24 -4.51
N ILE A 12 -9.37 -7.24 -3.69
CA ILE A 12 -9.98 -6.01 -3.17
C ILE A 12 -8.98 -5.23 -2.31
N ASN A 13 -8.26 -5.90 -1.40
CA ASN A 13 -7.27 -5.24 -0.55
C ASN A 13 -6.11 -4.67 -1.37
N ALA A 14 -5.60 -5.42 -2.36
CA ALA A 14 -4.54 -4.95 -3.25
C ALA A 14 -4.99 -3.74 -4.08
N PHE A 15 -6.20 -3.79 -4.65
CA PHE A 15 -6.75 -2.71 -5.45
C PHE A 15 -7.04 -1.45 -4.62
N ALA A 16 -7.64 -1.60 -3.44
CA ALA A 16 -7.86 -0.51 -2.50
C ALA A 16 -6.55 0.15 -2.06
N THR A 17 -5.51 -0.67 -1.83
CA THR A 17 -4.17 -0.19 -1.50
C THR A 17 -3.56 0.60 -2.66
N ALA A 18 -3.64 0.07 -3.89
CA ALA A 18 -3.14 0.75 -5.08
C ALA A 18 -3.85 2.10 -5.31
N LEU A 19 -5.18 2.12 -5.18
CA LEU A 19 -5.98 3.33 -5.34
C LEU A 19 -5.59 4.40 -4.31
N TYR A 20 -5.40 4.01 -3.05
CA TYR A 20 -4.95 4.91 -2.00
C TYR A 20 -3.55 5.48 -2.29
N VAL A 21 -2.59 4.64 -2.71
CA VAL A 21 -1.24 5.07 -3.06
C VAL A 21 -1.25 6.07 -4.22
N ILE A 22 -2.06 5.83 -5.26
CA ILE A 22 -2.22 6.75 -6.39
C ILE A 22 -2.75 8.11 -5.92
N LEU A 23 -3.73 8.10 -5.01
CA LEU A 23 -4.33 9.32 -4.44
C LEU A 23 -3.28 10.15 -3.68
N ILE A 24 -2.51 9.51 -2.80
CA ILE A 24 -1.44 10.17 -2.03
C ILE A 24 -0.31 10.66 -2.95
N ALA A 25 0.12 9.85 -3.92
CA ALA A 25 1.15 10.24 -4.87
C ALA A 25 0.71 11.46 -5.71
N SER A 26 -0.56 11.48 -6.14
CA SER A 26 -1.14 12.62 -6.88
C SER A 26 -1.19 13.87 -6.00
N PHE A 27 -1.61 13.73 -4.74
CA PHE A 27 -1.62 14.83 -3.77
C PHE A 27 -0.21 15.40 -3.55
N MET A 28 0.80 14.54 -3.39
CA MET A 28 2.20 14.96 -3.25
C MET A 28 2.73 15.64 -4.52
N TYR A 29 2.41 15.11 -5.70
CA TYR A 29 2.81 15.69 -6.99
C TYR A 29 2.22 17.09 -7.19
N ILE A 30 0.92 17.24 -6.94
CA ILE A 30 0.22 18.53 -7.02
C ILE A 30 0.77 19.51 -5.98
N GLY A 31 1.02 19.05 -4.76
CA GLY A 31 1.61 19.87 -3.71
C GLY A 31 3.00 20.40 -4.06
N ASN A 32 3.82 19.60 -4.73
CA ASN A 32 5.16 19.98 -5.20
C ASN A 32 5.14 21.00 -6.35
N GLN A 33 3.99 21.21 -7.02
CA GLN A 33 3.81 22.19 -8.09
C GLN A 33 3.50 23.62 -7.56
N GLY A 34 3.69 23.88 -6.27
CA GLY A 34 3.63 25.23 -5.69
C GLY A 34 2.36 25.56 -4.91
N ILE A 35 1.52 24.57 -4.57
CA ILE A 35 0.34 24.80 -3.70
C ILE A 35 0.75 24.95 -2.23
N PHE A 36 1.85 24.33 -1.82
CA PHE A 36 2.39 24.53 -0.48
C PHE A 36 3.19 25.83 -0.40
N PRO A 37 2.94 26.69 0.59
CA PRO A 37 3.76 27.87 0.79
C PRO A 37 5.20 27.45 1.05
N VAL A 38 6.14 28.07 0.32
CA VAL A 38 7.60 27.81 0.39
C VAL A 38 8.20 28.31 1.72
N THR A 39 7.36 28.68 2.68
CA THR A 39 7.81 29.16 3.98
C THR A 39 8.44 28.00 4.74
N PRO A 40 9.71 28.15 5.20
CA PRO A 40 10.35 27.14 6.02
C PRO A 40 9.58 27.02 7.33
N SER A 41 8.79 25.95 7.42
CA SER A 41 7.88 25.69 8.53
C SER A 41 8.06 24.26 8.98
N ILE A 42 8.23 24.05 10.29
CA ILE A 42 8.34 22.72 10.88
C ILE A 42 7.07 21.86 10.64
N PHE A 43 5.94 22.51 10.35
CA PHE A 43 4.69 21.82 10.04
C PHE A 43 4.74 21.02 8.74
N VAL A 44 5.59 21.40 7.78
CA VAL A 44 5.75 20.68 6.50
C VAL A 44 6.32 19.26 6.73
N PRO A 45 7.51 19.08 7.35
CA PRO A 45 8.02 17.74 7.63
C PRO A 45 7.13 16.96 8.61
N ILE A 46 6.47 17.62 9.57
CA ILE A 46 5.50 16.96 10.47
C ILE A 46 4.32 16.37 9.67
N ALA A 47 3.71 17.15 8.78
CA ALA A 47 2.60 16.69 7.95
C ALA A 47 3.02 15.54 7.02
N MET A 48 4.21 15.62 6.42
CA MET A 48 4.76 14.56 5.58
C MET A 48 5.00 13.26 6.36
N LEU A 49 5.56 13.35 7.57
CA LEU A 49 5.77 12.20 8.44
C LEU A 49 4.44 11.60 8.92
N MET A 50 3.46 12.43 9.29
CA MET A 50 2.13 11.96 9.68
C MET A 50 1.41 11.25 8.52
N LEU A 51 1.51 11.79 7.30
CA LEU A 51 0.94 11.16 6.11
C LEU A 51 1.61 9.81 5.82
N PHE A 52 2.94 9.74 5.97
CA PHE A 52 3.69 8.49 5.84
C PHE A 52 3.27 7.46 6.88
N VAL A 53 3.18 7.83 8.16
CA VAL A 53 2.74 6.93 9.23
C VAL A 53 1.29 6.46 9.00
N PHE A 54 0.39 7.35 8.59
CA PHE A 54 -0.99 7.00 8.27
C PHE A 54 -1.06 6.02 7.09
N SER A 55 -0.28 6.27 6.03
CA SER A 55 -0.16 5.36 4.88
C SER A 55 0.37 3.98 5.30
N ALA A 56 1.43 3.94 6.11
CA ALA A 56 1.99 2.70 6.64
C ALA A 56 0.98 1.94 7.53
N ALA A 57 0.20 2.66 8.34
CA ALA A 57 -0.83 2.06 9.19
C ALA A 57 -1.99 1.49 8.35
N LEU A 58 -2.42 2.21 7.31
CA LEU A 58 -3.51 1.78 6.43
C LEU A 58 -3.09 0.57 5.58
N THR A 59 -1.93 0.66 4.92
CA THR A 59 -1.35 -0.44 4.12
C THR A 59 -1.02 -1.65 5.00
N GLY A 60 -0.42 -1.42 6.17
CA GLY A 60 -0.17 -2.45 7.17
C GLY A 60 -1.45 -3.14 7.61
N SER A 61 -2.53 -2.39 7.86
CA SER A 61 -3.82 -2.97 8.24
C SER A 61 -4.45 -3.80 7.10
N LEU A 62 -4.34 -3.35 5.85
CA LEU A 62 -4.87 -4.07 4.68
C LEU A 62 -4.10 -5.35 4.36
N VAL A 63 -2.77 -5.33 4.54
CA VAL A 63 -1.88 -6.46 4.26
C VAL A 63 -1.84 -7.44 5.42
N LEU A 64 -1.73 -6.96 6.67
CA LEU A 64 -1.51 -7.78 7.86
C LEU A 64 -2.80 -8.05 8.64
N GLY A 65 -3.84 -7.22 8.54
CA GLY A 65 -5.03 -7.34 9.40
C GLY A 65 -5.70 -8.71 9.30
N LYS A 66 -5.92 -9.19 8.06
CA LYS A 66 -6.59 -10.49 7.83
C LYS A 66 -5.69 -11.70 8.12
N PRO A 67 -4.40 -11.72 7.71
CA PRO A 67 -3.45 -12.74 8.17
C PRO A 67 -3.32 -12.79 9.69
N LEU A 68 -3.29 -11.65 10.37
CA LEU A 68 -3.16 -11.58 11.83
C LEU A 68 -4.38 -12.20 12.53
N MET A 69 -5.59 -11.89 12.06
CA MET A 69 -6.81 -12.52 12.57
C MET A 69 -6.81 -14.04 12.38
N LEU A 70 -6.41 -14.53 11.19
CA LEU A 70 -6.28 -15.96 10.91
C LEU A 70 -5.21 -16.64 11.78
N TYR A 71 -4.14 -15.92 12.12
CA TYR A 71 -3.09 -16.42 13.00
C TYR A 71 -3.60 -16.58 14.44
N LEU A 72 -4.38 -15.59 14.94
CA LEU A 72 -5.02 -15.64 16.25
C LEU A 72 -6.09 -16.74 16.33
N ASP A 73 -6.81 -17.01 15.22
CA ASP A 73 -7.78 -18.12 15.10
C ASP A 73 -7.10 -19.52 15.02
N GLY A 74 -5.78 -19.60 15.18
CA GLY A 74 -5.00 -20.85 15.15
C GLY A 74 -4.69 -21.37 13.75
N LYS A 75 -5.13 -20.68 12.68
CA LYS A 75 -4.94 -21.08 11.27
C LYS A 75 -3.62 -20.56 10.71
N LYS A 76 -2.52 -20.90 11.39
CA LYS A 76 -1.17 -20.37 11.09
C LYS A 76 -0.73 -20.60 9.65
N LYS A 77 -1.02 -21.77 9.08
CA LYS A 77 -0.67 -22.08 7.68
C LYS A 77 -1.42 -21.18 6.68
N GLU A 78 -2.73 -20.99 6.88
CA GLU A 78 -3.55 -20.12 6.02
C GLU A 78 -3.14 -18.65 6.16
N ALA A 79 -2.81 -18.20 7.38
CA ALA A 79 -2.35 -16.86 7.66
C ALA A 79 -1.05 -16.53 6.91
N VAL A 80 -0.03 -17.39 7.03
CA VAL A 80 1.26 -17.20 6.34
C VAL A 80 1.09 -17.27 4.83
N LEU A 81 0.27 -18.20 4.33
CA LEU A 81 0.02 -18.34 2.90
C LEU A 81 -0.69 -17.11 2.34
N LEU A 82 -1.67 -16.55 3.06
CA LEU A 82 -2.35 -15.31 2.67
C LEU A 82 -1.37 -14.14 2.62
N PHE A 83 -0.56 -13.96 3.66
CA PHE A 83 0.40 -12.87 3.75
C PHE A 83 1.47 -12.92 2.64
N ILE A 84 2.10 -14.08 2.43
CA ILE A 84 3.10 -14.26 1.37
C ILE A 84 2.47 -14.04 -0.01
N SER A 85 1.25 -14.54 -0.23
CA SER A 85 0.55 -14.31 -1.50
C SER A 85 0.28 -12.83 -1.75
N THR A 86 -0.14 -12.08 -0.73
CA THR A 86 -0.34 -10.63 -0.83
C THR A 86 0.98 -9.90 -1.12
N LEU A 87 2.07 -10.27 -0.45
CA LEU A 87 3.40 -9.71 -0.69
C LEU A 87 3.90 -9.97 -2.12
N LEU A 88 3.75 -11.20 -2.61
CA LEU A 88 4.16 -11.56 -3.98
C LEU A 88 3.41 -10.75 -5.04
N ILE A 89 2.10 -10.56 -4.87
CA ILE A 89 1.30 -9.76 -5.80
C ILE A 89 1.76 -8.29 -5.78
N ILE A 90 1.96 -7.72 -4.59
CA ILE A 90 2.47 -6.34 -4.46
C ILE A 90 3.84 -6.23 -5.13
N PHE A 91 4.75 -7.18 -4.89
CA PHE A 91 6.08 -7.20 -5.49
C PHE A 91 6.04 -7.27 -7.03
N LEU A 92 5.16 -8.09 -7.61
CA LEU A 92 4.96 -8.15 -9.06
C LEU A 92 4.45 -6.82 -9.62
N ILE A 93 3.47 -6.19 -8.95
CA ILE A 93 2.98 -4.86 -9.34
C ILE A 93 4.11 -3.84 -9.28
N THR A 94 4.94 -3.87 -8.24
CA THR A 94 6.12 -3.02 -8.11
C THR A 94 7.07 -3.21 -9.30
N ILE A 95 7.42 -4.46 -9.65
CA ILE A 95 8.27 -4.74 -10.82
C ILE A 95 7.68 -4.15 -12.10
N VAL A 96 6.38 -4.34 -12.36
CA VAL A 96 5.72 -3.82 -13.56
C VAL A 96 5.81 -2.30 -13.63
N ILE A 97 5.58 -1.60 -12.51
CA ILE A 97 5.71 -0.13 -12.44
C ILE A 97 7.16 0.31 -12.75
N PHE A 98 8.15 -0.37 -12.19
CA PHE A 98 9.56 -0.06 -12.47
C PHE A 98 9.95 -0.32 -13.92
N LEU A 99 9.46 -1.41 -14.53
CA LEU A 99 9.70 -1.70 -15.95
C LEU A 99 9.09 -0.62 -16.86
N ILE A 100 7.87 -0.17 -16.55
CA ILE A 100 7.22 0.95 -17.26
C ILE A 100 8.05 2.22 -17.11
N LEU A 101 8.53 2.53 -15.90
CA LEU A 101 9.34 3.72 -15.65
C LEU A 101 10.67 3.70 -16.42
N VAL A 102 11.35 2.55 -16.50
CA VAL A 102 12.60 2.41 -17.26
C VAL A 102 12.34 2.47 -18.76
N GLY A 103 11.30 1.80 -19.26
CA GLY A 103 10.94 1.82 -20.68
C GLY A 103 10.44 3.16 -21.20
N LEU A 104 9.89 4.03 -20.33
CA LEU A 104 9.48 5.40 -20.67
C LEU A 104 10.65 6.40 -20.71
N ASN A 105 11.78 6.08 -20.07
CA ASN A 105 12.97 6.94 -20.00
C ASN A 105 14.14 6.44 -20.88
N GLY A 106 13.91 5.38 -21.67
CA GLY A 106 14.89 4.77 -22.56
C GLY A 106 14.67 5.11 -24.03
#